data_AF-A0A6P0VWS3-F1
#
_entry.id   AF-A0A6P0VWS3-F1
#
_cell.length_a   1.000
_cell.length_b   1.000
_cell.length_c   1.000
_cell.angle_alpha   90.00
_cell.angle_beta   90.00
_cell.angle_gamma   90.00
#
_symmetry.space_group_name_H-M   'P 1'
#
loop_
_entity.id
_entity.type
_entity.pdbx_description
1 polymer ?
#
loop_
_entity_poly.entity_id
_entity_poly.type
_entity_poly.pdbx_seq_one_letter_code
_entity_poly.pdbx_strand_id
1 'polypeptide(L)'
;IVGMSLPYLNDELSRKIEPQAPPPSERYKALLEGQKAGCRLYVAMAPTPPIMTLDHFKIDLEQIMSLNPEVIFWEPINARGTNGKRMLAAGLEFTSSIMSKQSWAETFERQWEDIETAAKELGCLERLHIWPDPELRGYVDQAKLDQWLYQPTVEKWDSLTATKVKAKATQVTPRKKLKTTTLEARI
;
A
#
# COMPACT_ATOMS: atom_id res chain seq x y z
N ILE A 1 -0.95 11.46 -5.54
CA ILE A 1 -0.57 10.24 -4.80
C ILE A 1 -1.02 9.09 -5.65
N VAL A 2 -0.15 8.11 -5.86
CA VAL A 2 -0.48 6.88 -6.56
C VAL A 2 -0.07 5.74 -5.63
N GLY A 3 -0.89 4.71 -5.54
CA GLY A 3 -0.46 3.51 -4.86
C GLY A 3 -1.22 2.31 -5.35
N MET A 4 -0.59 1.15 -5.15
CA MET A 4 -1.05 -0.08 -5.77
C MET A 4 -0.53 -1.29 -5.01
N SER A 5 -1.27 -2.39 -5.11
CA SER A 5 -0.87 -3.65 -4.51
C SER A 5 0.15 -4.39 -5.37
N LEU A 6 1.26 -4.77 -4.75
CA LEU A 6 2.30 -5.66 -5.27
C LEU A 6 2.45 -6.84 -4.31
N PRO A 7 1.48 -7.78 -4.28
CA PRO A 7 1.43 -8.87 -3.29
C PRO A 7 2.67 -9.77 -3.33
N TYR A 8 3.16 -10.05 -4.53
CA TYR A 8 4.35 -10.84 -4.82
C TYR A 8 4.70 -10.56 -6.28
N LEU A 9 5.98 -10.40 -6.63
CA LEU A 9 6.40 -9.99 -7.98
C LEU A 9 6.48 -11.19 -8.95
N ASN A 10 5.39 -11.97 -9.03
CA ASN A 10 5.25 -13.12 -9.93
C ASN A 10 3.89 -13.13 -10.63
N ASP A 11 3.93 -12.92 -11.94
CA ASP A 11 2.74 -12.84 -12.78
C ASP A 11 1.99 -14.17 -12.91
N GLU A 12 2.71 -15.30 -12.96
CA GLU A 12 2.10 -16.62 -13.11
C GLU A 12 1.25 -16.97 -11.87
N LEU A 13 1.80 -16.75 -10.68
CA LEU A 13 1.08 -16.97 -9.43
C LEU A 13 -0.11 -16.01 -9.30
N SER A 14 0.10 -14.73 -9.62
CA SER A 14 -0.98 -13.74 -9.57
C SER A 14 -2.13 -14.11 -10.50
N ARG A 15 -1.86 -14.62 -11.70
CA ARG A 15 -2.89 -15.07 -12.65
C ARG A 15 -3.73 -16.23 -12.13
N LYS A 16 -3.16 -17.11 -11.30
CA LYS A 16 -3.88 -18.22 -10.65
C LYS A 16 -4.85 -17.72 -9.57
N ILE A 17 -4.50 -16.65 -8.85
CA ILE A 17 -5.27 -16.15 -7.69
C ILE A 17 -6.25 -15.03 -8.09
N GLU A 18 -5.82 -14.14 -8.99
CA GLU A 18 -6.51 -12.93 -9.43
C GLU A 18 -6.50 -12.80 -10.97
N PRO A 19 -7.11 -13.74 -11.72
CA PRO A 19 -6.97 -13.80 -13.19
C PRO A 19 -7.44 -12.53 -13.93
N GLN A 20 -8.37 -11.78 -13.33
CA GLN A 20 -8.96 -10.58 -13.93
C GLN A 20 -8.22 -9.28 -13.57
N ALA A 21 -7.31 -9.31 -12.60
CA ALA A 21 -6.56 -8.12 -12.20
C ALA A 21 -5.34 -7.92 -13.10
N PRO A 22 -4.79 -6.70 -13.26
CA PRO A 22 -3.49 -6.52 -13.89
C PRO A 22 -2.42 -7.34 -13.14
N PRO A 23 -1.45 -7.94 -13.83
CA PRO A 23 -0.41 -8.73 -13.19
C PRO A 23 0.58 -7.79 -12.46
N PRO A 24 1.33 -8.29 -11.46
CA PRO A 24 2.30 -7.51 -10.69
C PRO A 24 3.29 -6.72 -11.55
N SER A 25 3.77 -7.27 -12.66
CA SER A 25 4.69 -6.57 -13.58
C SER A 25 4.08 -5.29 -14.19
N GLU A 26 2.82 -5.32 -14.60
CA GLU A 26 2.12 -4.13 -15.14
C GLU A 26 1.80 -3.12 -14.04
N ARG A 27 1.48 -3.61 -12.84
CA ARG A 27 1.31 -2.75 -11.67
C ARG A 27 2.64 -2.02 -11.36
N TYR A 28 3.75 -2.74 -11.35
CA TYR A 28 5.08 -2.17 -11.15
C TYR A 28 5.41 -1.11 -12.21
N LYS A 29 5.14 -1.37 -13.49
CA LYS A 29 5.33 -0.39 -14.57
C LYS A 29 4.56 0.90 -14.33
N ALA A 30 3.29 0.81 -13.91
CA ALA A 30 2.51 2.01 -13.64
C ALA A 30 3.02 2.80 -12.42
N LEU A 31 3.56 2.13 -11.39
CA LEU A 31 4.24 2.81 -10.28
C LEU A 31 5.53 3.50 -10.74
N LEU A 32 6.30 2.87 -11.63
CA LEU A 32 7.50 3.47 -12.23
C LEU A 32 7.16 4.73 -13.02
N GLU A 33 6.09 4.72 -13.82
CA GLU A 33 5.61 5.93 -14.51
C GLU A 33 5.13 7.00 -13.52
N GLY A 34 4.45 6.60 -12.44
CA GLY A 34 4.10 7.50 -11.34
C GLY A 34 5.33 8.16 -10.71
N GLN A 35 6.39 7.39 -10.47
CA GLN A 35 7.66 7.88 -9.95
C GLN A 35 8.29 8.91 -10.89
N LYS A 36 8.39 8.60 -12.19
CA LYS A 36 8.93 9.50 -13.23
C LYS A 36 8.13 10.81 -13.34
N ALA A 37 6.82 10.74 -13.12
CA ALA A 37 5.94 11.90 -13.10
C ALA A 37 6.02 12.72 -11.78
N GLY A 38 6.87 12.33 -10.83
CA GLY A 38 7.02 13.00 -9.54
C GLY A 38 5.86 12.77 -8.58
N CYS A 39 5.08 11.68 -8.78
CA CYS A 39 4.01 11.33 -7.84
C CYS A 39 4.61 10.82 -6.52
N ARG A 40 3.98 11.22 -5.40
CA ARG A 40 4.14 10.53 -4.11
C ARG A 40 3.55 9.13 -4.23
N LEU A 41 4.30 8.10 -3.81
CA LEU A 41 3.93 6.70 -3.97
C LEU A 41 3.70 6.00 -2.63
N TYR A 42 2.77 5.05 -2.61
CA TYR A 42 2.72 3.99 -1.61
C TYR A 42 2.62 2.63 -2.31
N VAL A 43 3.11 1.58 -1.67
CA VAL A 43 2.98 0.20 -2.16
C VAL A 43 2.28 -0.63 -1.09
N ALA A 44 1.33 -1.45 -1.51
CA ALA A 44 0.73 -2.47 -0.64
C ALA A 44 1.27 -3.85 -1.04
N MET A 45 2.22 -4.38 -0.29
CA MET A 45 2.70 -5.75 -0.41
C MET A 45 1.67 -6.71 0.22
N ALA A 46 0.53 -6.83 -0.47
CA ALA A 46 -0.71 -7.36 0.09
C ALA A 46 -1.66 -7.91 -1.00
N PRO A 47 -2.28 -9.09 -0.78
CA PRO A 47 -1.93 -10.10 0.23
C PRO A 47 -0.69 -10.91 -0.20
N THR A 48 0.29 -11.08 0.69
CA THR A 48 1.44 -11.96 0.43
C THR A 48 1.06 -13.44 0.55
N PRO A 49 1.50 -14.32 -0.38
CA PRO A 49 1.13 -15.73 -0.36
C PRO A 49 1.85 -16.48 0.78
N PRO A 50 1.28 -17.57 1.32
CA PRO A 50 1.85 -18.34 2.44
C PRO A 50 3.27 -18.88 2.21
N ILE A 51 3.67 -19.03 0.94
CA ILE A 51 4.98 -19.55 0.53
C ILE A 51 6.12 -18.54 0.62
N MET A 52 5.82 -17.26 0.85
CA MET A 52 6.88 -16.26 0.97
C MET A 52 7.82 -16.59 2.11
N THR A 53 9.12 -16.44 1.87
CA THR A 53 10.22 -16.64 2.83
C THR A 53 10.98 -15.34 2.98
N LEU A 54 11.89 -15.27 3.95
CA LEU A 54 12.82 -14.15 4.11
C LEU A 54 13.49 -13.71 2.80
N ASP A 55 14.03 -14.66 2.01
CA ASP A 55 14.70 -14.33 0.74
C ASP A 55 13.73 -13.74 -0.29
N HIS A 56 12.50 -14.26 -0.35
CA HIS A 56 11.47 -13.67 -1.21
C HIS A 56 11.17 -12.23 -0.80
N PHE A 57 11.04 -11.96 0.51
CA PHE A 57 10.82 -10.61 1.01
C PHE A 57 11.98 -9.68 0.70
N LYS A 58 13.23 -10.14 0.81
CA LYS A 58 14.41 -9.35 0.44
C LYS A 58 14.37 -8.94 -1.03
N ILE A 59 14.15 -9.90 -1.93
CA ILE A 59 14.08 -9.65 -3.38
C ILE A 59 12.95 -8.67 -3.71
N ASP A 60 11.76 -8.88 -3.16
CA ASP A 60 10.61 -8.02 -3.45
C ASP A 60 10.77 -6.62 -2.86
N LEU A 61 11.28 -6.49 -1.63
CA LEU A 61 11.56 -5.20 -1.01
C LEU A 61 12.66 -4.43 -1.73
N GLU A 62 13.73 -5.09 -2.19
CA GLU A 62 14.77 -4.44 -3.02
C GLU A 62 14.15 -3.80 -4.27
N GLN A 63 13.28 -4.52 -4.97
CA GLN A 63 12.58 -4.00 -6.14
C GLN A 63 11.63 -2.87 -5.78
N ILE A 64 10.80 -3.04 -4.75
CA ILE A 64 9.85 -2.01 -4.27
C ILE A 64 10.58 -0.74 -3.86
N MET A 65 11.70 -0.85 -3.17
CA MET A 65 12.48 0.31 -2.69
C MET A 65 13.09 1.13 -3.83
N SER A 66 13.32 0.53 -5.00
CA SER A 66 13.76 1.28 -6.20
C SER A 66 12.70 2.29 -6.70
N LEU A 67 11.42 2.07 -6.35
CA LEU A 67 10.32 3.01 -6.62
C LEU A 67 10.31 4.18 -5.62
N ASN A 68 11.09 4.09 -4.53
CA ASN A 68 11.13 5.04 -3.42
C ASN A 68 9.73 5.39 -2.86
N PRO A 69 8.91 4.40 -2.45
CA PRO A 69 7.63 4.67 -1.83
C PRO A 69 7.80 5.35 -0.48
N GLU A 70 6.81 6.15 -0.08
CA GLU A 70 6.77 6.78 1.26
C GLU A 70 6.40 5.77 2.35
N VAL A 71 5.59 4.77 1.99
CA VAL A 71 5.18 3.68 2.87
C VAL A 71 5.04 2.38 2.06
N ILE A 72 5.31 1.28 2.73
CA ILE A 72 5.05 -0.08 2.27
C ILE A 72 4.07 -0.69 3.27
N PHE A 73 2.83 -0.85 2.86
CA PHE A 73 1.85 -1.62 3.62
C PHE A 73 2.09 -3.11 3.42
N TRP A 74 1.98 -3.92 4.46
CA TRP A 74 2.11 -5.36 4.36
C TRP A 74 0.96 -6.07 5.08
N GLU A 75 0.38 -7.05 4.40
CA GLU A 75 -0.47 -8.09 5.00
C GLU A 75 -0.23 -9.43 4.29
N PRO A 76 -0.21 -10.55 5.00
CA PRO A 76 -0.30 -11.86 4.39
C PRO A 76 -1.75 -12.21 4.10
N ILE A 77 -1.93 -13.17 3.19
CA ILE A 77 -3.27 -13.61 2.81
C ILE A 77 -4.06 -14.06 4.05
N ASN A 78 -5.24 -13.48 4.23
CA ASN A 78 -6.15 -13.89 5.28
C ASN A 78 -6.97 -15.10 4.84
N ALA A 79 -7.40 -15.89 5.82
CA ALA A 79 -8.30 -17.03 5.61
C ALA A 79 -9.74 -16.60 5.23
N ARG A 80 -10.02 -15.29 5.28
CA ARG A 80 -11.37 -14.76 5.16
C ARG A 80 -11.78 -14.58 3.69
N GLY A 81 -13.09 -14.57 3.48
CA GLY A 81 -13.66 -14.34 2.15
C GLY A 81 -13.41 -15.50 1.17
N THR A 82 -13.22 -15.16 -0.10
CA THR A 82 -13.14 -16.14 -1.20
C THR A 82 -11.71 -16.48 -1.61
N ASN A 83 -10.69 -15.84 -1.03
CA ASN A 83 -9.29 -16.02 -1.42
C ASN A 83 -8.82 -17.46 -1.19
N GLY A 84 -9.05 -18.03 0.00
CA GLY A 84 -8.76 -19.43 0.27
C GLY A 84 -9.45 -20.39 -0.70
N LYS A 85 -10.74 -20.16 -0.99
CA LYS A 85 -11.50 -20.96 -1.96
C LYS A 85 -10.92 -20.87 -3.38
N ARG A 86 -10.48 -19.68 -3.80
CA ARG A 86 -9.85 -19.47 -5.10
C ARG A 86 -8.51 -20.19 -5.21
N MET A 87 -7.69 -20.16 -4.16
CA MET A 87 -6.41 -20.86 -4.13
C MET A 87 -6.59 -22.39 -4.13
N LEU A 88 -7.57 -22.91 -3.38
CA LEU A 88 -7.96 -24.33 -3.45
C LEU A 88 -8.40 -24.71 -4.86
N ALA A 89 -9.26 -23.92 -5.49
CA ALA A 89 -9.73 -24.16 -6.86
C ALA A 89 -8.60 -24.08 -7.90
N ALA A 90 -7.56 -23.29 -7.62
CA ALA A 90 -6.37 -23.17 -8.45
C ALA A 90 -5.32 -24.27 -8.18
N GLY A 91 -5.57 -25.21 -7.27
CA GLY A 91 -4.66 -26.31 -6.94
C GLY A 91 -3.38 -25.86 -6.23
N LEU A 92 -3.46 -24.79 -5.43
CA LEU A 92 -2.30 -24.26 -4.71
C LEU A 92 -2.16 -24.98 -3.36
N GLU A 93 -1.18 -25.88 -3.28
CA GLU A 93 -0.93 -26.76 -2.12
C GLU A 93 -0.76 -26.00 -0.78
N PHE A 94 -0.21 -24.79 -0.84
CA PHE A 94 0.03 -23.95 0.33
C PHE A 94 -1.25 -23.36 0.96
N THR A 95 -2.42 -23.61 0.35
CA THR A 95 -3.69 -23.10 0.89
C THR A 95 -3.97 -23.67 2.28
N SER A 96 -3.54 -24.92 2.55
CA SER A 96 -3.68 -25.58 3.85
C SER A 96 -3.11 -24.76 5.01
N SER A 97 -2.05 -23.99 4.78
CA SER A 97 -1.40 -23.13 5.77
C SER A 97 -2.33 -22.03 6.30
N ILE A 98 -3.46 -21.73 5.67
CA ILE A 98 -4.40 -20.70 6.13
C ILE A 98 -5.84 -21.22 6.31
N MET A 99 -6.06 -22.53 6.30
CA MET A 99 -7.43 -23.09 6.40
C MET A 99 -7.98 -23.14 7.83
N SER A 100 -7.12 -23.01 8.83
CA SER A 100 -7.50 -22.92 10.25
C SER A 100 -6.98 -21.62 10.86
N LYS A 101 -7.59 -21.16 11.96
CA LYS A 101 -7.08 -19.99 12.69
C LYS A 101 -5.65 -20.19 13.18
N GLN A 102 -5.35 -21.37 13.71
CA GLN A 102 -4.01 -21.72 14.22
C GLN A 102 -2.96 -21.67 13.10
N SER A 103 -3.18 -22.38 11.99
CA SER A 103 -2.22 -22.40 10.88
C SER A 103 -2.05 -21.01 10.25
N TRP A 104 -3.14 -20.23 10.16
CA TRP A 104 -3.10 -18.86 9.68
C TRP A 104 -2.26 -17.97 10.60
N ALA A 105 -2.42 -18.09 11.92
CA ALA A 105 -1.63 -17.35 12.90
C ALA A 105 -0.13 -17.71 12.80
N GLU A 106 0.21 -19.00 12.72
CA GLU A 106 1.60 -19.47 12.55
C GLU A 106 2.22 -18.92 11.25
N THR A 107 1.45 -18.93 10.16
CA THR A 107 1.89 -18.35 8.87
C THR A 107 2.10 -16.85 8.98
N PHE A 108 1.19 -16.15 9.67
CA PHE A 108 1.24 -14.71 9.86
C PHE A 108 2.45 -14.30 10.72
N GLU A 109 2.70 -14.95 11.86
CA GLU A 109 3.86 -14.66 12.73
C GLU A 109 5.18 -14.89 12.01
N ARG A 110 5.33 -16.03 11.31
CA ARG A 110 6.53 -16.32 10.53
C ARG A 110 6.80 -15.24 9.48
N GLN A 111 5.78 -14.89 8.68
CA GLN A 111 5.98 -13.87 7.64
C GLN A 111 6.21 -12.48 8.23
N TRP A 112 5.59 -12.16 9.37
CA TRP A 112 5.85 -10.93 10.09
C TRP A 112 7.34 -10.85 10.48
N GLU A 113 7.88 -11.89 11.11
CA GLU A 113 9.31 -11.94 11.44
C GLU A 113 10.20 -11.80 10.20
N ASP A 114 9.85 -12.50 9.11
CA ASP A 114 10.60 -12.45 7.85
C ASP A 114 10.58 -11.04 7.22
N ILE A 115 9.43 -10.37 7.13
CA ILE A 115 9.33 -9.03 6.52
C ILE A 115 10.01 -7.96 7.39
N GLU A 116 9.89 -8.02 8.72
CA GLU A 116 10.60 -7.10 9.62
C GLU A 116 12.12 -7.29 9.50
N THR A 117 12.58 -8.54 9.41
CA THR A 117 14.00 -8.87 9.23
C THR A 117 14.50 -8.35 7.89
N ALA A 118 13.79 -8.62 6.79
CA ALA A 118 14.15 -8.13 5.46
C ALA A 118 14.18 -6.59 5.41
N ALA A 119 13.15 -5.92 5.95
CA ALA A 119 13.08 -4.47 5.95
C ALA A 119 14.19 -3.82 6.80
N LYS A 120 14.58 -4.46 7.91
CA LYS A 120 15.71 -4.03 8.73
C LYS A 120 17.04 -4.16 7.98
N GLU A 121 17.27 -5.30 7.32
CA GLU A 121 18.51 -5.53 6.55
C GLU A 121 18.65 -4.57 5.36
N LEU A 122 17.53 -4.21 4.72
CA LEU A 122 17.49 -3.29 3.58
C LEU A 122 17.38 -1.81 3.97
N GLY A 123 17.29 -1.50 5.27
CA GLY A 123 17.20 -0.13 5.77
C GLY A 123 15.91 0.60 5.37
N CYS A 124 14.78 -0.12 5.33
CA CYS A 124 13.47 0.44 5.01
C CYS A 124 12.39 0.13 6.08
N LEU A 125 12.79 -0.35 7.26
CA LEU A 125 11.89 -0.69 8.36
C LEU A 125 10.97 0.48 8.76
N GLU A 126 11.46 1.71 8.69
CA GLU A 126 10.70 2.93 9.00
C GLU A 126 9.57 3.22 7.99
N ARG A 127 9.62 2.58 6.81
CA ARG A 127 8.58 2.69 5.78
C ARG A 127 7.58 1.54 5.85
N LEU A 128 7.89 0.47 6.58
CA LEU A 128 7.01 -0.68 6.70
C LEU A 128 5.83 -0.33 7.61
N HIS A 129 4.62 -0.64 7.15
CA HIS A 129 3.41 -0.53 7.94
C HIS A 129 2.62 -1.84 7.88
N ILE A 130 2.46 -2.49 9.03
CA ILE A 130 1.85 -3.82 9.09
C ILE A 130 0.35 -3.68 9.33
N TRP A 131 -0.44 -4.38 8.52
CA TRP A 131 -1.89 -4.50 8.68
C TRP A 131 -2.22 -5.87 9.29
N PRO A 132 -2.21 -5.99 10.62
CA PRO A 132 -2.62 -7.22 11.27
C PRO A 132 -4.14 -7.39 11.19
N ASP A 133 -4.56 -8.64 11.29
CA ASP A 133 -5.98 -8.97 11.35
C ASP A 133 -6.45 -9.06 12.81
N PRO A 134 -7.48 -8.28 13.24
CA PRO A 134 -8.01 -8.36 14.60
C PRO A 134 -8.49 -9.75 15.02
N GLU A 135 -8.81 -10.64 14.08
CA GLU A 135 -9.22 -12.02 14.38
C GLU A 135 -8.08 -12.93 14.86
N LEU A 136 -6.83 -12.48 14.75
CA LEU A 136 -5.65 -13.18 15.28
C LEU A 136 -5.44 -12.95 16.78
N ARG A 137 -6.26 -12.10 17.43
CA ARG A 137 -6.22 -11.95 18.89
C ARG A 137 -6.40 -13.29 19.59
N GLY A 138 -5.51 -13.58 20.55
CA GLY A 138 -5.46 -14.85 21.27
C GLY A 138 -4.69 -15.96 20.57
N TYR A 139 -4.21 -15.73 19.34
CA TYR A 139 -3.34 -16.66 18.60
C TYR A 139 -1.93 -16.11 18.38
N VAL A 140 -1.76 -14.79 18.39
CA VAL A 140 -0.47 -14.10 18.25
C VAL A 140 -0.25 -13.15 19.41
N ASP A 141 0.97 -12.63 19.57
CA ASP A 141 1.27 -11.61 20.59
C ASP A 141 0.31 -10.42 20.50
N GLN A 142 -0.52 -10.29 21.53
CA GLN A 142 -1.58 -9.29 21.55
C GLN A 142 -1.04 -7.86 21.63
N ALA A 143 0.05 -7.62 22.36
CA ALA A 143 0.64 -6.30 22.49
C ALA A 143 1.23 -5.84 21.14
N LYS A 144 1.92 -6.75 20.45
CA LYS A 144 2.45 -6.50 19.10
C LYS A 144 1.34 -6.22 18.09
N LEU A 145 0.27 -7.02 18.13
CA LEU A 145 -0.89 -6.86 17.25
C LEU A 145 -1.63 -5.53 17.51
N ASP A 146 -1.96 -5.24 18.77
CA ASP A 146 -2.66 -4.01 19.14
C ASP A 146 -1.80 -2.77 18.82
N GLN A 147 -0.48 -2.83 18.99
CA GLN A 147 0.41 -1.74 18.56
C GLN A 147 0.16 -1.37 17.09
N TRP A 148 0.19 -2.35 16.18
CA TRP A 148 0.02 -2.07 14.74
C TRP A 148 -1.42 -1.71 14.36
N LEU A 149 -2.42 -2.27 15.03
CA LEU A 149 -3.82 -1.88 14.80
C LEU A 149 -4.09 -0.39 15.06
N TYR A 150 -3.31 0.23 15.95
CA TYR A 150 -3.46 1.64 16.31
C TYR A 150 -2.29 2.52 15.89
N GLN A 151 -1.26 1.95 15.26
CA GLN A 151 -0.11 2.70 14.79
C GLN A 151 -0.55 3.59 13.61
N PRO A 152 -0.27 4.90 13.63
CA PRO A 152 -0.52 5.74 12.47
C PRO A 152 0.45 5.39 11.34
N THR A 153 0.01 5.60 10.10
CA THR A 153 0.89 5.48 8.94
C THR A 153 1.85 6.68 8.89
N VAL A 154 3.00 6.53 8.24
CA VAL A 154 4.09 7.53 8.29
C VAL A 154 3.86 8.73 7.37
N GLU A 155 2.93 8.61 6.44
CA GLU A 155 2.74 9.58 5.38
C GLU A 155 1.94 10.80 5.85
N LYS A 156 2.36 11.97 5.38
CA LYS A 156 1.72 13.25 5.69
C LYS A 156 0.81 13.67 4.55
N TRP A 157 -0.24 12.91 4.27
CA TRP A 157 -1.13 13.15 3.12
C TRP A 157 -1.83 14.51 3.17
N ASP A 158 -2.16 14.98 4.38
CA ASP A 158 -2.84 16.26 4.62
C ASP A 158 -2.03 17.50 4.20
N SER A 159 -0.71 17.37 4.04
CA SER A 159 0.13 18.47 3.56
C SER A 159 -0.21 18.93 2.13
N LEU A 160 -0.87 18.09 1.33
CA LEU A 160 -1.22 18.41 -0.07
C LEU A 160 -2.44 19.34 -0.17
N THR A 161 -3.33 19.36 0.81
CA THR A 161 -4.49 20.27 0.84
C THR A 161 -4.05 21.67 1.25
N ALA A 162 -3.14 21.78 2.22
CA ALA A 162 -2.61 23.05 2.71
C ALA A 162 -1.84 23.86 1.64
N THR A 163 -1.04 23.19 0.80
CA THR A 163 -0.26 23.88 -0.27
C THR A 163 -1.17 24.43 -1.38
N LYS A 164 -2.30 23.76 -1.69
CA LYS A 164 -3.29 24.29 -2.65
C LYS A 164 -4.05 25.52 -2.12
N VAL A 165 -4.33 25.58 -0.82
CA VAL A 165 -4.99 26.76 -0.21
C VAL A 165 -4.08 27.99 -0.23
N LYS A 166 -2.78 27.83 0.08
CA LYS A 166 -1.81 28.93 -0.01
C LYS A 166 -1.59 29.44 -1.44
N ALA A 167 -1.51 28.54 -2.43
CA ALA A 167 -1.35 28.92 -3.83
C ALA A 167 -2.58 29.66 -4.41
N LYS A 168 -3.80 29.30 -3.99
CA LYS A 168 -5.03 30.03 -4.37
C LYS A 168 -5.11 31.42 -3.72
N ALA A 169 -4.65 31.56 -2.48
CA ALA A 169 -4.69 32.84 -1.76
C ALA A 169 -3.73 33.90 -2.34
N THR A 170 -2.67 33.50 -3.06
CA THR A 170 -1.71 34.42 -3.68
C THR A 170 -2.09 34.87 -5.10
N GLN A 171 -3.15 34.31 -5.70
CA GLN A 171 -3.62 34.66 -7.05
C GLN A 171 -4.84 35.61 -7.06
N VAL A 172 -5.09 36.36 -5.97
CA VAL A 172 -6.12 37.41 -5.99
C VAL A 172 -5.59 38.63 -6.76
N THR A 173 -6.01 38.75 -8.01
CA THR A 173 -5.67 39.86 -8.93
C THR A 173 -6.20 41.19 -8.38
N PRO A 174 -5.46 42.31 -8.46
CA PRO A 174 -5.97 43.61 -8.02
C PRO A 174 -7.16 44.05 -8.88
N ARG A 175 -8.31 44.32 -8.25
CA ARG A 175 -9.51 44.86 -8.90
C ARG A 175 -9.18 46.19 -9.59
N LYS A 176 -9.33 46.24 -10.92
CA LYS A 176 -9.31 47.50 -11.69
C LYS A 176 -10.46 48.40 -11.23
N LYS A 177 -10.15 49.64 -10.82
CA LYS A 177 -11.14 50.69 -10.53
C LYS A 177 -11.88 51.05 -11.83
N LEU A 178 -13.21 50.87 -11.84
CA LEU A 178 -14.09 51.34 -12.92
C LEU A 178 -14.19 52.86 -12.83
N LYS A 179 -13.89 53.57 -13.92
CA LYS A 179 -14.16 55.02 -14.06
C LYS A 179 -15.62 55.20 -14.49
N THR A 180 -16.42 55.85 -13.66
CA THR A 180 -17.76 56.35 -14.02
C THR A 180 -17.63 57.52 -14.98
N THR A 181 -18.31 57.44 -16.12
CA THR A 181 -18.47 58.55 -17.07
C THR A 181 -19.93 58.97 -17.04
N THR A 182 -20.17 60.23 -16.68
CA THR A 182 -21.47 60.91 -16.67
C THR A 182 -21.90 61.18 -18.12
N LEU A 183 -23.17 60.89 -18.45
CA LEU A 183 -23.79 61.39 -19.68
C LEU A 183 -24.96 62.29 -19.30
N GLU A 184 -24.81 63.59 -19.57
CA GLU A 184 -25.88 64.58 -19.56
C GLU A 184 -26.79 64.35 -20.77
N ALA A 185 -28.11 64.40 -20.56
CA ALA A 185 -29.08 64.55 -21.65
C ALA A 185 -29.71 65.94 -21.56
N ARG A 186 -29.55 66.71 -22.64
CA ARG A 186 -30.18 67.99 -22.92
C ARG A 186 -31.48 67.76 -23.70
N ILE A 187 -32.49 68.55 -23.30
CA ILE A 187 -33.77 68.92 -23.96
C ILE A 187 -34.81 67.80 -24.09
#